data_AF-A0A7K9JX02-F1
#
_entry.id   AF-A0A7K9JX02-F1
#
_cell.length_a   1.000
_cell.length_b   1.000
_cell.length_c   1.000
_cell.angle_alpha   90.00
_cell.angle_beta   90.00
_cell.angle_gamma   90.00
#
_symmetry.space_group_name_H-M   'P 1'
#
loop_
_entity.id
_entity.type
_entity.pdbx_description
1 polymer ?
#
loop_
_entity_poly.entity_id
_entity_poly.type
_entity_poly.pdbx_seq_one_letter_code
_entity_poly.pdbx_strand_id
1 'polypeptide(L)' 'PVPPQTGELVALKKVPLRRPEDGVPPQTLREIKALREIEAHPHVIRLRAAFAQGPAVVLALELL' A
#
# COMPACT_ATOMS: atom_id res chain seq x y z
N PRO A 1 0.62 -3.85 21.25
CA PRO A 1 1.00 -5.14 20.62
C PRO A 1 1.75 -4.88 19.31
N VAL A 2 2.99 -5.36 19.22
CA VAL A 2 3.74 -5.31 17.96
C VAL A 2 3.15 -6.40 17.05
N PRO A 3 2.69 -6.10 15.83
CA PRO A 3 2.18 -7.14 14.95
C PRO A 3 3.30 -8.16 14.65
N PRO A 4 2.96 -9.45 14.50
CA PRO A 4 3.94 -10.47 14.14
C PRO A 4 4.63 -10.09 12.83
N GLN A 5 5.96 -10.16 12.82
CA GLN A 5 6.78 -9.96 11.63
C GLN A 5 6.66 -11.24 10.79
N THR A 6 6.05 -11.14 9.60
CA THR A 6 5.78 -12.32 8.75
C THR A 6 7.04 -12.88 8.10
N GLY A 7 8.10 -12.07 7.95
CA GLY A 7 9.31 -12.44 7.20
C GLY A 7 9.08 -12.58 5.69
N GLU A 8 7.88 -12.27 5.20
CA GLU A 8 7.53 -12.37 3.78
C GLU A 8 8.27 -11.29 2.96
N LEU A 9 8.86 -11.72 1.84
CA LEU A 9 9.49 -10.81 0.89
C LEU A 9 8.40 -10.07 0.08
N VAL A 10 8.52 -8.75 -0.02
CA VAL A 10 7.51 -7.88 -0.65
C VAL A 10 8.15 -6.88 -1.61
N ALA A 11 7.39 -6.44 -2.60
CA ALA A 11 7.72 -5.28 -3.41
C ALA A 11 7.22 -4.00 -2.71
N LEU A 12 8.14 -3.05 -2.45
CA LEU A 12 7.79 -1.76 -1.86
C LEU A 12 7.64 -0.68 -2.94
N LYS A 13 6.43 -0.17 -3.12
CA LYS A 13 6.17 0.99 -3.98
C LYS A 13 5.99 2.24 -3.13
N LYS A 14 6.96 3.15 -3.20
CA LYS A 14 6.89 4.46 -2.53
C LYS A 14 6.19 5.48 -3.43
N VAL A 15 5.07 6.01 -2.97
CA VAL A 15 4.27 7.03 -3.67
C VAL A 15 4.43 8.37 -2.95
N PRO A 16 5.18 9.33 -3.51
CA PRO A 16 5.38 10.63 -2.88
C PRO A 16 4.09 11.46 -2.88
N LEU A 17 3.84 12.15 -1.77
CA LEU A 17 2.74 13.09 -1.61
C LEU A 17 3.22 14.49 -2.02
N ARG A 18 2.54 15.13 -2.97
CA ARG A 18 2.90 16.48 -3.43
C ARG A 18 2.61 17.58 -2.41
N ARG A 19 1.54 17.40 -1.63
CA ARG A 19 1.09 18.31 -0.55
C ARG A 19 0.77 17.48 0.69
N PRO A 20 1.78 17.08 1.48
CA PRO A 20 1.59 16.22 2.65
C PRO A 20 0.64 16.80 3.69
N GLU A 21 0.53 18.13 3.77
CA GLU A 21 -0.38 18.88 4.64
C GLU A 21 -1.86 18.64 4.31
N ASP A 22 -2.18 18.35 3.05
CA ASP A 22 -3.54 17.99 2.59
C ASP A 22 -3.84 16.50 2.86
N GLY A 23 -2.89 15.75 3.41
CA GLY A 23 -2.98 14.31 3.62
C GLY A 23 -2.85 13.49 2.35
N VAL A 24 -3.46 12.29 2.36
CA VAL A 24 -3.38 11.35 1.23
C VAL A 24 -4.40 11.75 0.16
N PRO A 25 -4.00 11.91 -1.12
CA PRO A 25 -4.92 12.25 -2.20
C PRO A 25 -6.09 11.26 -2.29
N PRO A 26 -7.35 11.72 -2.50
CA PRO A 26 -8.50 10.85 -2.63
C PRO A 26 -8.35 9.78 -3.71
N GLN A 27 -7.62 10.08 -4.78
CA GLN A 27 -7.30 9.11 -5.82
C GLN A 27 -6.46 7.95 -5.27
N THR A 28 -5.41 8.24 -4.50
CA THR A 28 -4.55 7.23 -3.87
C THR A 28 -5.37 6.35 -2.91
N LEU A 29 -6.30 6.94 -2.15
CA LEU A 29 -7.20 6.18 -1.29
C LEU A 29 -8.13 5.25 -2.08
N ARG A 30 -8.68 5.73 -3.21
CA ARG A 30 -9.51 4.89 -4.10
C ARG A 30 -8.73 3.73 -4.70
N GLU A 31 -7.50 3.96 -5.14
CA GLU A 31 -6.63 2.91 -5.68
C GLU A 31 -6.31 1.85 -4.62
N ILE A 32 -5.96 2.26 -3.40
CA ILE A 32 -5.73 1.33 -2.27
C ILE A 32 -7.00 0.54 -1.95
N LYS A 33 -8.16 1.20 -1.90
CA LYS A 33 -9.45 0.55 -1.64
C LYS A 33 -9.77 -0.49 -2.70
N ALA A 34 -9.64 -0.14 -3.98
CA ALA A 34 -9.90 -1.04 -5.10
C ALA A 34 -9.01 -2.29 -5.03
N LEU A 35 -7.71 -2.13 -4.76
CA LEU A 35 -6.79 -3.27 -4.60
C LEU A 35 -7.17 -4.21 -3.45
N ARG A 36 -7.67 -3.66 -2.33
CA ARG A 36 -8.13 -4.48 -1.19
C ARG A 36 -9.42 -5.24 -1.49
N GLU A 37 -10.32 -4.67 -2.30
CA GLU A 37 -11.59 -5.30 -2.64
C GLU A 37 -11.43 -6.47 -3.63
N ILE A 38 -10.39 -6.44 -4.47
CA ILE A 38 -10.15 -7.45 -5.52
C ILE A 38 -9.00 -8.42 -5.19
N GLU A 39 -8.58 -8.49 -3.93
CA GLU A 39 -7.40 -9.26 -3.49
C GLU A 39 -7.46 -10.77 -3.79
N ALA A 40 -8.66 -11.31 -4.01
CA ALA A 40 -8.88 -12.72 -4.33
C ALA A 40 -8.68 -13.05 -5.82
N HIS A 41 -8.55 -12.03 -6.69
CA HIS A 41 -8.43 -12.25 -8.13
C HIS A 41 -7.04 -12.79 -8.50
N PRO A 42 -6.94 -13.92 -9.24
CA PRO A 42 -5.66 -14.60 -9.49
C PRO A 42 -4.69 -13.80 -10.36
N HIS A 43 -5.18 -12.79 -11.08
CA HIS A 43 -4.36 -11.93 -11.96
C HIS A 43 -4.18 -10.50 -11.43
N VAL A 44 -4.51 -10.24 -10.17
CA VAL A 44 -4.27 -8.94 -9.52
C VAL A 44 -3.27 -9.12 -8.38
N ILE A 45 -2.24 -8.27 -8.37
CA ILE A 45 -1.23 -8.25 -7.32
C ILE A 45 -1.86 -7.94 -5.97
N ARG A 46 -1.51 -8.69 -4.92
CA ARG A 46 -2.07 -8.47 -3.59
C ARG A 46 -1.39 -7.30 -2.88
N LEU A 47 -2.20 -6.45 -2.27
CA LEU A 47 -1.73 -5.41 -1.35
C LEU A 47 -1.64 -5.99 0.06
N ARG A 48 -0.41 -6.24 0.55
CA ARG A 48 -0.16 -6.73 1.91
C ARG A 48 -0.35 -5.65 2.96
N ALA A 49 0.11 -4.42 2.68
CA ALA A 49 -0.03 -3.28 3.57
C ALA A 49 0.07 -1.95 2.83
N ALA A 50 -0.48 -0.89 3.43
CA ALA A 50 -0.24 0.49 3.06
C ALA A 50 0.04 1.32 4.31
N PHE A 51 1.12 2.08 4.32
CA PHE A 51 1.55 2.87 5.48
C PHE A 51 2.22 4.17 5.07
N ALA A 52 2.20 5.15 5.97
CA ALA A 52 2.89 6.42 5.76
C ALA A 52 4.38 6.29 6.11
N GLN A 53 5.24 6.93 5.31
CA GLN A 53 6.67 7.04 5.59
C GLN A 53 7.17 8.41 5.12
N GLY A 54 7.27 9.36 6.06
CA GLY A 54 7.55 10.76 5.73
C GLY A 54 6.46 11.35 4.81
N PRO A 55 6.81 12.15 3.78
CA PRO A 55 5.85 12.71 2.84
C PRO A 55 5.45 11.71 1.74
N ALA A 56 5.27 10.43 2.10
CA ALA A 56 4.96 9.38 1.14
C ALA A 56 4.01 8.34 1.75
N VAL A 57 3.23 7.72 0.88
CA VAL A 57 2.53 6.46 1.16
C VAL A 57 3.35 5.33 0.54
N VAL A 58 3.63 4.30 1.32
CA VAL A 58 4.32 3.09 0.85
C VAL A 58 3.30 1.98 0.77
N LEU A 59 3.26 1.32 -0.39
CA LEU A 59 2.46 0.12 -0.63
C LEU A 59 3.41 -1.09 -0.57
N ALA A 60 3.13 -2.03 0.32
CA ALA A 60 3.76 -3.34 0.33
C ALA A 60 2.90 -4.30 -0.49
N LEU A 61 3.46 -4.77 -1.59
CA LEU A 61 2.79 -5.61 -2.58
C LEU A 61 3.43 -6.99 -2.59
N GLU A 62 2.65 -8.01 -2.94
CA GLU A 62 3.18 -9.35 -3.26
C GLU A 62 4.33 -9.24 -4.26
N LEU A 63 5.42 -9.95 -4.02
CA LEU A 63 6.55 -10.01 -4.95
C LEU A 63 6.33 -11.15 -5.94
N LEU A 64 6.39 -10.85 -7.25
CA LEU A 64 6.26 -11.80 -8.36
C LEU A 64 7.64 -12.27 -8.86
#